data_AF-A0A1F8QN92-F1
#
_entry.id   AF-A0A1F8QN92-F1
#
_cell.length_a   1.000
_cell.length_b   1.000
_cell.length_c   1.000
_cell.angle_alpha   90.00
_cell.angle_beta   90.00
_cell.angle_gamma   90.00
#
_symmetry.space_group_name_H-M   'P 1'
#
loop_
_entity.id
_entity.type
_entity.pdbx_description
1 polymer ?
#
loop_
_entity_poly.entity_id
_entity_poly.type
_entity_poly.pdbx_seq_one_letter_code
_entity_poly.pdbx_strand_id
1 'polypeptide(L)'
;MGRFYSEFIHPYTGAFGPGAGQNRFFPTLGNHDWDTASAQAYFDYFSLPGNERYYDFVWGPVHFFAIDSDSREPDGVARISPQAQWLQERLAASTSPWKIVYFHHPPYSSGYHGPVDWMIWPFAEWGASAVLSGHDHTYERLLVGGIPYFINGVGGGPIYYFIQIDPRSQRRYNDDYGAMLVTAEGEKLTFQFITRHGEMIDEYSITR
;
A
#
# COMPACT_ATOMS: atom_id res chain seq x y z
N MET A 1 7.71 -7.05 -14.18
CA MET A 1 7.19 -7.87 -13.07
C MET A 1 7.72 -9.31 -13.10
N GLY A 2 7.28 -10.15 -14.04
CA GLY A 2 7.59 -11.59 -14.02
C GLY A 2 9.08 -11.96 -13.88
N ARG A 3 9.99 -11.23 -14.55
CA ARG A 3 11.44 -11.48 -14.46
C ARG A 3 12.01 -11.46 -13.04
N PHE A 4 11.45 -10.63 -12.16
CA PHE A 4 11.99 -10.39 -10.81
C PHE A 4 11.10 -10.94 -9.69
N TYR A 5 9.82 -11.21 -9.98
CA TYR A 5 8.83 -11.57 -8.95
C TYR A 5 8.04 -12.85 -9.24
N SER A 6 8.35 -13.59 -10.31
CA SER A 6 7.61 -14.81 -10.65
C SER A 6 7.55 -15.80 -9.49
N GLU A 7 8.63 -15.95 -8.71
CA GLU A 7 8.69 -16.85 -7.55
C GLU A 7 7.74 -16.48 -6.40
N PHE A 8 7.12 -15.31 -6.42
CA PHE A 8 6.14 -14.85 -5.43
C PHE A 8 4.70 -14.84 -5.97
N ILE A 9 4.50 -14.98 -7.28
CA ILE A 9 3.19 -14.84 -7.93
C ILE A 9 2.56 -16.22 -8.12
N HIS A 10 1.29 -16.37 -7.75
CA HIS A 10 0.51 -17.57 -8.04
C HIS A 10 -0.97 -17.24 -8.29
N PRO A 11 -1.62 -17.86 -9.28
CA PRO A 11 -1.00 -18.55 -10.41
C PRO A 11 -0.11 -17.59 -11.22
N TYR A 12 0.94 -18.12 -11.85
CA TYR A 12 1.80 -17.33 -12.73
C TYR A 12 1.76 -17.90 -14.14
N THR A 13 1.38 -17.08 -15.11
CA THR A 13 1.20 -17.47 -16.51
C THR A 13 2.29 -16.93 -17.44
N GLY A 14 3.29 -16.22 -16.89
CA GLY A 14 4.35 -15.63 -17.68
C GLY A 14 5.52 -16.58 -17.96
N ALA A 15 6.52 -16.06 -18.70
CA ALA A 15 7.62 -16.87 -19.24
C ALA A 15 8.86 -17.00 -18.32
N PHE A 16 8.88 -16.36 -17.14
CA PHE A 16 10.07 -16.25 -16.29
C PHE A 16 10.14 -17.29 -15.16
N GLY A 17 9.73 -18.53 -15.45
CA GLY A 17 9.76 -19.66 -14.51
C GLY A 17 8.36 -20.17 -14.12
N PRO A 18 8.29 -21.17 -13.23
CA PRO A 18 7.04 -21.88 -12.92
C PRO A 18 6.06 -21.09 -12.05
N GLY A 19 6.47 -19.97 -11.47
CA GLY A 19 5.68 -19.25 -10.48
C GLY A 19 5.88 -19.76 -9.05
N ALA A 20 5.05 -19.27 -8.12
CA ALA A 20 4.97 -19.76 -6.76
C ALA A 20 3.92 -20.89 -6.63
N GLY A 21 4.06 -21.73 -5.60
CA GLY A 21 3.00 -22.70 -5.22
C GLY A 21 1.86 -22.09 -4.39
N GLN A 22 2.07 -20.89 -3.85
CA GLN A 22 1.09 -20.10 -3.11
C GLN A 22 1.34 -18.62 -3.40
N ASN A 23 0.28 -17.83 -3.53
CA ASN A 23 0.44 -16.42 -3.86
C ASN A 23 1.05 -15.66 -2.68
N ARG A 24 2.09 -14.89 -2.97
CA ARG A 24 2.82 -14.03 -2.03
C ARG A 24 3.00 -12.62 -2.63
N PHE A 25 2.26 -12.31 -3.69
CA PHE A 25 2.32 -11.05 -4.41
C PHE A 25 0.90 -10.49 -4.58
N PHE A 26 0.62 -9.42 -3.85
CA PHE A 26 -0.71 -8.80 -3.74
C PHE A 26 -0.61 -7.32 -4.11
N PRO A 27 -0.74 -6.95 -5.40
CA PRO A 27 -0.66 -5.57 -5.86
C PRO A 27 -1.97 -4.82 -5.69
N THR A 28 -1.91 -3.49 -5.73
CA THR A 28 -3.06 -2.60 -5.92
C THR A 28 -2.90 -1.83 -7.22
N LEU A 29 -4.01 -1.45 -7.84
CA LEU A 29 -4.01 -0.58 -9.01
C LEU A 29 -3.49 0.83 -8.66
N GLY A 30 -2.70 1.40 -9.58
CA GLY A 30 -2.33 2.81 -9.60
C GLY A 30 -2.77 3.50 -10.90
N ASN A 31 -2.48 4.78 -11.02
CA ASN A 31 -2.91 5.56 -12.19
C ASN A 31 -2.33 5.02 -13.49
N HIS A 32 -1.10 4.51 -13.46
CA HIS A 32 -0.45 3.93 -14.64
C HIS A 32 -1.09 2.62 -15.11
N ASP A 33 -1.72 1.84 -14.23
CA ASP A 33 -2.50 0.67 -14.64
C ASP A 33 -3.78 1.12 -15.36
N TRP A 34 -4.46 2.11 -14.79
CA TRP A 34 -5.67 2.70 -15.36
C TRP A 34 -5.43 3.52 -16.64
N ASP A 35 -4.21 4.00 -16.88
CA ASP A 35 -3.79 4.64 -18.14
C ASP A 35 -3.71 3.66 -19.32
N THR A 36 -3.81 2.36 -19.06
CA THR A 36 -3.97 1.33 -20.09
C THR A 36 -5.44 1.21 -20.54
N ALA A 37 -5.81 0.13 -21.23
CA ALA A 37 -7.20 -0.14 -21.61
C ALA A 37 -8.02 -0.54 -20.37
N SER A 38 -8.34 0.43 -19.50
CA SER A 38 -9.08 0.24 -18.24
C SER A 38 -8.46 -0.83 -17.34
N ALA A 39 -7.14 -0.76 -17.15
CA ALA A 39 -6.37 -1.72 -16.36
C ALA A 39 -6.44 -3.19 -16.82
N GLN A 40 -6.85 -3.47 -18.06
CA GLN A 40 -6.99 -4.84 -18.55
C GLN A 40 -5.71 -5.68 -18.40
N ALA A 41 -4.54 -5.09 -18.63
CA ALA A 41 -3.27 -5.79 -18.47
C ALA A 41 -3.00 -6.24 -17.02
N TYR A 42 -3.52 -5.52 -16.01
CA TYR A 42 -3.45 -5.93 -14.61
C TYR A 42 -4.35 -7.15 -14.37
N PHE A 43 -5.61 -7.10 -14.82
CA PHE A 43 -6.58 -8.19 -14.66
C PHE A 43 -6.18 -9.47 -15.43
N ASP A 44 -5.54 -9.31 -16.60
CA ASP A 44 -5.06 -10.45 -17.38
C ASP A 44 -3.84 -11.14 -16.73
N TYR A 45 -3.05 -10.38 -15.96
CA TYR A 45 -1.77 -10.82 -15.45
C TYR A 45 -1.83 -11.40 -14.03
N PHE A 46 -2.66 -10.84 -13.16
CA PHE A 46 -2.82 -11.28 -11.79
C PHE A 46 -4.12 -12.07 -11.61
N SER A 47 -4.15 -12.98 -10.65
CA SER A 47 -5.40 -13.53 -10.13
C SER A 47 -5.45 -13.26 -8.63
N LEU A 48 -6.38 -12.41 -8.22
CA LEU A 48 -6.43 -11.84 -6.87
C LEU A 48 -7.77 -12.14 -6.19
N PRO A 49 -7.86 -12.01 -4.86
CA PRO A 49 -9.13 -12.15 -4.17
C PRO A 49 -10.15 -11.07 -4.55
N GLY A 50 -11.40 -11.27 -4.12
CA GLY A 50 -12.45 -10.26 -4.27
C GLY A 50 -12.77 -9.96 -5.73
N ASN A 51 -12.85 -8.67 -6.06
CA ASN A 51 -13.07 -8.18 -7.42
C ASN A 51 -11.76 -7.75 -8.11
N GLU A 52 -10.61 -8.09 -7.51
CA GLU A 52 -9.24 -7.79 -7.95
C GLU A 52 -8.84 -6.30 -7.97
N ARG A 53 -9.81 -5.36 -7.90
CA ARG A 53 -9.56 -3.92 -7.70
C ARG A 53 -9.29 -3.60 -6.24
N TYR A 54 -10.18 -4.08 -5.37
CA TYR A 54 -10.07 -3.96 -3.94
C TYR A 54 -10.48 -5.28 -3.29
N TYR A 55 -9.70 -5.70 -2.31
CA TYR A 55 -9.80 -7.04 -1.75
C TYR A 55 -9.03 -7.12 -0.43
N ASP A 56 -9.25 -8.19 0.31
CA ASP A 56 -8.57 -8.43 1.57
C ASP A 56 -8.03 -9.86 1.67
N PHE A 57 -6.99 -10.04 2.48
CA PHE A 57 -6.40 -11.34 2.76
C PHE A 57 -5.64 -11.34 4.09
N VAL A 58 -5.59 -12.50 4.73
CA VAL A 58 -4.86 -12.67 5.99
C VAL A 58 -3.54 -13.41 5.74
N TRP A 59 -2.45 -12.88 6.29
CA TRP A 59 -1.15 -13.53 6.31
C TRP A 59 -0.56 -13.47 7.71
N GLY A 60 -0.50 -14.64 8.38
CA GLY A 60 -0.10 -14.71 9.78
C GLY A 60 -1.01 -13.85 10.68
N PRO A 61 -0.47 -12.96 11.53
CA PRO A 61 -1.26 -12.12 12.44
C PRO A 61 -1.83 -10.85 11.78
N VAL A 62 -1.63 -10.65 10.47
CA VAL A 62 -1.99 -9.41 9.78
C VAL A 62 -3.13 -9.65 8.80
N HIS A 63 -4.17 -8.82 8.87
CA HIS A 63 -5.18 -8.68 7.83
C HIS A 63 -4.83 -7.49 6.95
N PHE A 64 -4.65 -7.74 5.65
CA PHE A 64 -4.35 -6.73 4.65
C PHE A 64 -5.61 -6.36 3.86
N PHE A 65 -5.76 -5.07 3.56
CA PHE A 65 -6.87 -4.53 2.78
C PHE A 65 -6.30 -3.69 1.62
N ALA A 66 -6.38 -4.23 0.41
CA ALA A 66 -6.05 -3.55 -0.83
C ALA A 66 -7.22 -2.67 -1.26
N ILE A 67 -6.94 -1.41 -1.59
CA ILE A 67 -7.91 -0.43 -2.09
C ILE A 67 -7.45 0.10 -3.44
N ASP A 68 -8.39 0.27 -4.36
CA ASP A 68 -8.16 1.02 -5.58
C ASP A 68 -8.47 2.50 -5.33
N SER A 69 -7.39 3.28 -5.32
CA SER A 69 -7.41 4.71 -4.96
C SER A 69 -7.53 5.64 -6.17
N ASP A 70 -7.62 5.10 -7.38
CA ASP A 70 -7.73 5.93 -8.59
C ASP A 70 -9.14 6.49 -8.75
N SER A 71 -9.26 7.74 -9.19
CA SER A 71 -10.56 8.39 -9.38
C SER A 71 -11.44 7.74 -10.46
N ARG A 72 -10.86 6.86 -11.29
CA ARG A 72 -11.56 6.03 -12.29
C ARG A 72 -12.18 4.76 -11.71
N GLU A 73 -11.97 4.46 -10.42
CA GLU A 73 -12.55 3.28 -9.79
C GLU A 73 -14.12 3.31 -9.89
N PRO A 74 -14.76 2.27 -10.47
CA PRO A 74 -16.20 2.27 -10.76
C PRO A 74 -17.13 2.33 -9.54
N ASP A 75 -16.73 1.73 -8.41
CA ASP A 75 -17.43 1.74 -7.13
C ASP A 75 -17.14 3.01 -6.31
N GLY A 76 -16.35 3.95 -6.84
CA GLY A 76 -15.99 5.25 -6.28
C GLY A 76 -14.91 5.24 -5.19
N VAL A 77 -14.24 6.40 -5.06
CA VAL A 77 -13.20 6.67 -4.06
C VAL A 77 -13.61 7.67 -2.97
N ALA A 78 -14.86 8.15 -2.99
CA ALA A 78 -15.37 9.01 -1.93
C ALA A 78 -15.58 8.23 -0.62
N ARG A 79 -15.52 8.89 0.54
CA ARG A 79 -15.79 8.26 1.85
C ARG A 79 -17.14 7.51 1.95
N ILE A 80 -18.13 7.90 1.14
CA ILE A 80 -19.46 7.27 1.10
C ILE A 80 -19.60 6.21 0.01
N SER A 81 -18.54 5.91 -0.74
CA SER A 81 -18.58 5.00 -1.87
C SER A 81 -18.82 3.55 -1.42
N PRO A 82 -19.38 2.68 -2.28
CA PRO A 82 -19.44 1.25 -2.02
C PRO A 82 -18.10 0.64 -1.57
N GLN A 83 -16.97 1.03 -2.19
CA GLN A 83 -15.64 0.58 -1.78
C GLN A 83 -15.27 1.02 -0.34
N ALA A 84 -15.56 2.27 0.02
CA ALA A 84 -15.29 2.79 1.37
C ALA A 84 -16.15 2.11 2.44
N GLN A 85 -17.43 1.87 2.14
CA GLN A 85 -18.35 1.13 3.01
C GLN A 85 -17.88 -0.31 3.21
N TRP A 86 -17.48 -0.98 2.12
CA TRP A 86 -16.88 -2.31 2.18
C TRP A 86 -15.67 -2.33 3.12
N LEU A 87 -14.72 -1.39 2.96
CA LEU A 87 -13.54 -1.36 3.82
C LEU A 87 -13.91 -1.18 5.30
N GLN A 88 -14.83 -0.26 5.61
CA GLN A 88 -15.30 -0.02 6.97
C GLN A 88 -15.86 -1.30 7.60
N GLU A 89 -16.72 -2.02 6.87
CA GLU A 89 -17.31 -3.28 7.33
C GLU A 89 -16.26 -4.37 7.54
N ARG A 90 -15.31 -4.52 6.60
CA ARG A 90 -14.26 -5.54 6.67
C ARG A 90 -13.26 -5.28 7.80
N LEU A 91 -12.89 -4.03 8.03
CA LEU A 91 -12.06 -3.65 9.17
C LEU A 91 -12.77 -3.93 10.51
N ALA A 92 -14.06 -3.62 10.61
CA ALA A 92 -14.86 -3.90 11.80
C ALA A 92 -15.01 -5.41 12.07
N ALA A 93 -15.19 -6.22 11.02
CA ALA A 93 -15.33 -7.67 11.13
C ALA A 93 -14.01 -8.41 11.43
N SER A 94 -12.86 -7.80 11.16
CA SER A 94 -11.56 -8.46 11.33
C SER A 94 -11.18 -8.66 12.79
N THR A 95 -10.80 -9.90 13.12
CA THR A 95 -10.28 -10.32 14.44
C THR A 95 -8.75 -10.37 14.51
N SER A 96 -8.05 -10.04 13.42
CA SER A 96 -6.59 -10.07 13.37
C SER A 96 -5.97 -9.01 14.29
N PRO A 97 -4.86 -9.32 14.97
CA PRO A 97 -4.11 -8.35 15.77
C PRO A 97 -3.69 -7.11 14.98
N TRP A 98 -3.35 -7.26 13.70
CA TRP A 98 -2.91 -6.16 12.87
C TRP A 98 -3.79 -6.00 11.63
N LYS A 99 -4.11 -4.77 11.30
CA LYS A 99 -4.94 -4.41 10.13
C LYS A 99 -4.19 -3.36 9.31
N ILE A 100 -3.72 -3.73 8.13
CA ILE A 100 -2.96 -2.83 7.25
C ILE A 100 -3.78 -2.52 6.01
N VAL A 101 -4.07 -1.24 5.80
CA VAL A 101 -4.71 -0.77 4.56
C VAL A 101 -3.62 -0.28 3.62
N TYR A 102 -3.69 -0.64 2.34
CA TYR A 102 -2.71 -0.19 1.36
C TYR A 102 -3.34 0.10 -0.01
N PHE A 103 -2.80 1.11 -0.69
CA PHE A 103 -3.27 1.61 -1.98
C PHE A 103 -2.23 2.50 -2.67
N HIS A 104 -2.52 3.04 -3.84
CA HIS A 104 -1.54 3.82 -4.61
C HIS A 104 -1.43 5.29 -4.16
N HIS A 105 -2.53 6.05 -4.17
CA HIS A 105 -2.51 7.52 -3.99
C HIS A 105 -2.60 7.95 -2.52
N PRO A 106 -1.61 8.69 -1.98
CA PRO A 106 -1.54 9.01 -0.55
C PRO A 106 -2.51 10.13 -0.14
N PRO A 107 -3.31 9.97 0.95
CA PRO A 107 -4.16 11.05 1.48
C PRO A 107 -3.37 12.19 2.13
N TYR A 108 -2.13 11.91 2.53
CA TYR A 108 -1.21 12.84 3.17
C TYR A 108 0.17 12.61 2.58
N SER A 109 0.85 13.67 2.18
CA SER A 109 2.18 13.62 1.59
C SER A 109 2.79 15.02 1.61
N SER A 110 4.10 15.09 1.74
CA SER A 110 4.89 16.30 1.53
C SER A 110 5.48 16.37 0.11
N GLY A 111 5.16 15.38 -0.74
CA GLY A 111 5.69 15.19 -2.09
C GLY A 111 5.09 16.13 -3.15
N TYR A 112 5.30 15.78 -4.41
CA TYR A 112 4.91 16.61 -5.56
C TYR A 112 3.54 16.22 -6.13
N HIS A 113 3.20 14.93 -6.13
CA HIS A 113 1.97 14.40 -6.72
C HIS A 113 0.84 14.23 -5.71
N GLY A 114 1.16 14.06 -4.43
CA GLY A 114 0.21 14.09 -3.33
C GLY A 114 0.29 15.39 -2.53
N PRO A 115 -0.60 15.58 -1.54
CA PRO A 115 -1.67 14.67 -1.11
C PRO A 115 -2.88 14.67 -2.06
N VAL A 116 -3.68 13.61 -2.03
CA VAL A 116 -4.99 13.56 -2.70
C VAL A 116 -6.13 13.63 -1.69
N ASP A 117 -7.12 14.49 -1.92
CA ASP A 117 -8.19 14.76 -0.96
C ASP A 117 -9.26 13.65 -0.91
N TRP A 118 -9.51 12.97 -2.03
CA TRP A 118 -10.53 11.92 -2.11
C TRP A 118 -10.21 10.68 -1.27
N MET A 119 -8.93 10.41 -0.98
CA MET A 119 -8.51 9.29 -0.12
C MET A 119 -8.46 9.63 1.38
N ILE A 120 -8.90 10.84 1.79
CA ILE A 120 -8.95 11.22 3.21
C ILE A 120 -10.16 10.53 3.87
N TRP A 121 -9.98 9.27 4.24
CA TRP A 121 -10.96 8.47 4.99
C TRP A 121 -10.52 8.29 6.45
N PRO A 122 -11.45 8.02 7.39
CA PRO A 122 -11.14 7.88 8.81
C PRO A 122 -10.60 6.47 9.14
N PHE A 123 -9.51 6.06 8.47
CA PHE A 123 -8.94 4.71 8.59
C PHE A 123 -8.63 4.31 10.03
N ALA A 124 -8.10 5.24 10.85
CA ALA A 124 -7.83 5.00 12.26
C ALA A 124 -9.13 4.69 13.06
N GLU A 125 -10.19 5.47 12.84
CA GLU A 125 -11.49 5.25 13.49
C GLU A 125 -12.14 3.95 13.02
N TRP A 126 -11.90 3.55 11.77
CA TRP A 126 -12.35 2.25 11.24
C TRP A 126 -11.51 1.08 11.76
N GLY A 127 -10.40 1.33 12.47
CA GLY A 127 -9.60 0.30 13.14
C GLY A 127 -8.35 -0.14 12.38
N ALA A 128 -7.93 0.59 11.35
CA ALA A 128 -6.64 0.35 10.72
C ALA A 128 -5.50 0.57 11.73
N SER A 129 -4.45 -0.25 11.65
CA SER A 129 -3.23 -0.12 12.48
C SER A 129 -2.15 0.69 11.77
N ALA A 130 -2.13 0.67 10.44
CA ALA A 130 -1.26 1.47 9.60
C ALA A 130 -1.87 1.61 8.19
N VAL A 131 -1.46 2.65 7.47
CA VAL A 131 -1.82 2.87 6.06
C VAL A 131 -0.54 3.00 5.22
N LEU A 132 -0.47 2.24 4.12
CA LEU A 132 0.67 2.23 3.20
C LEU A 132 0.24 2.77 1.84
N SER A 133 1.07 3.61 1.25
CA SER A 133 0.83 4.22 -0.06
C SER A 133 2.10 4.39 -0.88
N GLY A 134 1.93 4.73 -2.16
CA GLY A 134 3.01 5.01 -3.10
C GLY A 134 2.75 6.33 -3.81
N HIS A 135 2.74 6.28 -5.15
CA HIS A 135 2.48 7.40 -6.07
C HIS A 135 3.49 8.55 -6.02
N ASP A 136 3.65 9.19 -4.87
CA ASP A 136 4.76 10.10 -4.64
C ASP A 136 6.06 9.31 -4.54
N HIS A 137 6.99 9.59 -5.45
CA HIS A 137 8.30 8.94 -5.49
C HIS A 137 9.26 9.50 -4.42
N THR A 138 8.81 9.43 -3.17
CA THR A 138 9.54 9.74 -1.95
C THR A 138 9.28 8.64 -0.92
N TYR A 139 10.13 8.52 0.09
CA TYR A 139 9.78 7.86 1.33
C TYR A 139 9.35 8.89 2.36
N GLU A 140 8.22 8.69 3.00
CA GLU A 140 7.76 9.51 4.11
C GLU A 140 6.92 8.71 5.10
N ARG A 141 7.15 8.93 6.40
CA ARG A 141 6.25 8.47 7.47
C ARG A 141 5.60 9.67 8.14
N LEU A 142 4.27 9.65 8.25
CA LEU A 142 3.46 10.60 9.01
C LEU A 142 2.73 9.91 10.17
N LEU A 143 2.28 10.70 11.14
CA LEU A 143 1.39 10.23 12.19
C LEU A 143 0.05 10.98 12.11
N VAL A 144 -1.04 10.26 11.81
CA VAL A 144 -2.37 10.85 11.66
C VAL A 144 -3.41 10.01 12.38
N GLY A 145 -4.25 10.65 13.20
CA GLY A 145 -5.28 9.93 13.97
C GLY A 145 -4.72 8.87 14.93
N GLY A 146 -3.45 9.00 15.33
CA GLY A 146 -2.77 8.05 16.21
C GLY A 146 -2.15 6.83 15.52
N ILE A 147 -2.23 6.71 14.18
CA ILE A 147 -1.64 5.60 13.42
C ILE A 147 -0.60 6.09 12.40
N PRO A 148 0.42 5.28 12.06
CA PRO A 148 1.39 5.66 11.06
C PRO A 148 0.81 5.54 9.64
N TYR A 149 1.09 6.55 8.83
CA TYR A 149 0.88 6.56 7.39
C TYR A 149 2.25 6.55 6.72
N PHE A 150 2.41 5.75 5.68
CA PHE A 150 3.66 5.67 4.94
C PHE A 150 3.43 5.93 3.46
N ILE A 151 4.25 6.79 2.89
CA ILE A 151 4.52 6.88 1.46
C ILE A 151 5.81 6.10 1.24
N ASN A 152 5.74 5.03 0.46
CA ASN A 152 6.88 4.16 0.14
C ASN A 152 7.05 4.07 -1.39
N GLY A 153 7.18 5.22 -2.05
CA GLY A 153 7.15 5.31 -3.52
C GLY A 153 8.52 5.31 -4.20
N VAL A 154 9.62 5.20 -3.47
CA VAL A 154 10.99 5.12 -4.02
C VAL A 154 11.39 3.69 -4.44
N GLY A 155 10.48 2.99 -5.14
CA GLY A 155 10.67 1.60 -5.58
C GLY A 155 11.43 1.44 -6.91
N GLY A 156 11.71 2.52 -7.64
CA GLY A 156 12.47 2.49 -8.89
C GLY A 156 12.06 3.48 -9.98
N GLY A 157 10.95 4.21 -9.79
CA GLY A 157 10.61 5.38 -10.62
C GLY A 157 11.45 6.62 -10.27
N PRO A 158 11.43 7.71 -11.07
CA PRO A 158 12.24 8.90 -10.79
C PRO A 158 11.96 9.48 -9.41
N ILE A 159 12.99 9.69 -8.59
CA ILE A 159 12.83 10.24 -7.24
C ILE A 159 12.47 11.73 -7.31
N TYR A 160 11.52 12.16 -6.48
CA TYR A 160 11.04 13.55 -6.43
C TYR A 160 11.52 14.30 -5.18
N TYR A 161 11.31 15.61 -5.20
CA TYR A 161 11.58 16.51 -4.07
C TYR A 161 10.32 16.69 -3.20
N PHE A 162 10.55 17.01 -1.93
CA PHE A 162 9.48 17.50 -1.06
C PHE A 162 9.15 18.96 -1.38
N ILE A 163 7.86 19.27 -1.50
CA ILE A 163 7.38 20.60 -1.88
C ILE A 163 6.92 21.37 -0.66
N GLN A 164 5.89 20.86 0.03
CA GLN A 164 5.35 21.46 1.24
C GLN A 164 5.33 20.42 2.35
N ILE A 165 6.10 20.66 3.39
CA ILE A 165 6.19 19.73 4.50
C ILE A 165 4.88 19.72 5.31
N ASP A 166 4.23 18.56 5.35
CA ASP A 166 3.11 18.33 6.26
C ASP A 166 3.63 18.38 7.71
N PRO A 167 3.00 19.14 8.62
CA PRO A 167 3.44 19.25 10.01
C PRO A 167 3.38 17.91 10.77
N ARG A 168 2.65 16.91 10.26
CA ARG A 168 2.54 15.56 10.82
C ARG A 168 3.65 14.62 10.31
N SER A 169 4.47 15.06 9.36
CA SER A 169 5.64 14.34 8.84
C SER A 169 6.65 14.06 9.96
N GLN A 170 7.03 12.80 10.12
CA GLN A 170 7.95 12.33 11.15
C GLN A 170 9.32 11.94 10.57
N ARG A 171 9.32 11.35 9.37
CA ARG A 171 10.53 10.94 8.67
C ARG A 171 10.33 11.12 7.17
N ARG A 172 11.38 11.52 6.48
CA ARG A 172 11.42 11.77 5.04
C ARG A 172 12.73 11.26 4.46
N TYR A 173 12.70 10.73 3.24
CA TYR A 173 13.89 10.32 2.51
C TYR A 173 13.63 10.31 1.00
N ASN A 174 14.57 10.83 0.23
CA ASN A 174 14.49 10.90 -1.23
C ASN A 174 15.89 10.89 -1.88
N ASP A 175 16.85 10.22 -1.26
CA ASP A 175 18.24 10.18 -1.75
C ASP A 175 18.55 8.90 -2.57
N ASP A 176 17.84 7.79 -2.32
CA ASP A 176 18.00 6.53 -3.06
C ASP A 176 16.73 5.69 -3.07
N TYR A 177 16.75 4.58 -3.81
CA TYR A 177 15.69 3.58 -3.83
C TYR A 177 15.73 2.65 -2.63
N GLY A 178 14.57 2.11 -2.26
CA GLY A 178 14.46 1.14 -1.17
C GLY A 178 13.12 0.43 -1.14
N ALA A 179 12.95 -0.38 -0.10
CA ALA A 179 11.72 -1.09 0.19
C ALA A 179 11.46 -1.12 1.69
N MET A 180 10.22 -1.38 2.06
CA MET A 180 9.83 -1.52 3.46
C MET A 180 9.72 -3.00 3.82
N LEU A 181 10.41 -3.39 4.89
CA LEU A 181 10.19 -4.64 5.60
C LEU A 181 9.20 -4.40 6.73
N VAL A 182 8.17 -5.24 6.82
CA VAL A 182 7.21 -5.22 7.92
C VAL A 182 7.26 -6.56 8.65
N THR A 183 7.57 -6.52 9.95
CA THR A 183 7.67 -7.69 10.81
C THR A 183 6.61 -7.63 11.89
N ALA A 184 5.76 -8.67 11.96
CA ALA A 184 4.70 -8.80 12.94
C ALA A 184 5.03 -9.93 13.94
N GLU A 185 5.26 -9.58 15.20
CA GLU A 185 5.67 -10.48 16.27
C GLU A 185 4.73 -10.32 17.47
N GLY A 186 3.69 -11.17 17.53
CA GLY A 186 2.66 -11.08 18.58
C GLY A 186 2.00 -9.69 18.59
N GLU A 187 2.16 -8.99 19.71
CA GLU A 187 1.61 -7.63 19.95
C GLU A 187 2.54 -6.51 19.51
N LYS A 188 3.58 -6.78 18.71
CA LYS A 188 4.43 -5.76 18.07
C LYS A 188 4.37 -5.84 16.54
N LEU A 189 4.22 -4.68 15.88
CA LEU A 189 4.37 -4.52 14.44
C LEU A 189 5.47 -3.49 14.16
N THR A 190 6.50 -3.91 13.44
CA THR A 190 7.69 -3.09 13.14
C THR A 190 7.79 -2.83 11.64
N PHE A 191 7.99 -1.57 11.27
CA PHE A 191 8.16 -1.09 9.91
C PHE A 191 9.60 -0.58 9.76
N GLN A 192 10.33 -1.09 8.78
CA GLN A 192 11.71 -0.70 8.50
C GLN A 192 11.83 -0.33 7.03
N PHE A 193 12.21 0.91 6.72
CA PHE A 193 12.54 1.31 5.35
C PHE A 193 14.04 1.14 5.14
N ILE A 194 14.39 0.32 4.15
CA ILE A 194 15.76 -0.13 3.87
C ILE A 194 16.09 0.20 2.42
N THR A 195 17.22 0.87 2.19
CA THR A 195 17.68 1.21 0.83
C THR A 195 18.11 -0.04 0.06
N ARG A 196 18.25 0.07 -1.26
CA ARG A 196 18.82 -0.99 -2.11
C ARG A 196 20.28 -1.35 -1.77
N HIS A 197 20.96 -0.52 -0.97
CA HIS A 197 22.31 -0.79 -0.44
C HIS A 197 22.29 -1.40 0.97
N GLY A 198 21.10 -1.67 1.53
CA GLY A 198 20.93 -2.28 2.85
C GLY A 198 21.00 -1.29 4.01
N GLU A 199 20.97 0.02 3.75
CA GLU A 199 20.96 1.03 4.80
C GLU A 199 19.56 1.19 5.38
N MET A 200 19.43 1.13 6.71
CA MET A 200 18.17 1.36 7.40
C MET A 200 17.96 2.86 7.63
N ILE A 201 16.98 3.42 6.94
CA ILE A 201 16.69 4.86 6.96
C ILE A 201 15.64 5.20 8.02
N ASP A 202 14.69 4.31 8.27
CA ASP A 202 13.67 4.49 9.29
C ASP A 202 13.31 3.16 9.93
N GLU A 203 13.02 3.22 11.22
CA GLU A 203 12.42 2.13 11.99
C GLU A 203 11.31 2.71 12.87
N TYR A 204 10.14 2.10 12.80
CA TYR A 204 9.01 2.49 13.63
C TYR A 204 8.25 1.25 14.08
N SER A 205 7.92 1.18 15.37
CA SER A 205 7.12 0.09 15.92
C SER A 205 5.84 0.63 16.55
N ILE A 206 4.77 -0.14 16.40
CA ILE A 206 3.57 0.01 17.20
C ILE A 206 3.38 -1.25 18.04
N THR A 207 2.81 -1.07 19.22
CA THR A 207 2.47 -2.15 20.16
C THR A 207 1.00 -2.06 20.55
N ARG A 208 0.36 -3.19 20.80
CA ARG A 208 -0.98 -3.25 21.40
C ARG A 208 -0.91 -3.60 22.88
#